data_AF-A0A944H909-F1
#
_entry.id   AF-A0A944H909-F1
#
_cell.length_a   1.000
_cell.length_b   1.000
_cell.length_c   1.000
_cell.angle_alpha   90.00
_cell.angle_beta   90.00
_cell.angle_gamma   90.00
#
_symmetry.space_group_name_H-M   'P 1'
#
loop_
_entity.id
_entity.type
_entity.pdbx_description
1 polymer ?
#
loop_
_entity_poly.entity_id
_entity_poly.type
_entity_poly.pdbx_seq_one_letter_code
_entity_poly.pdbx_strand_id
1 'polypeptide(L)'
;MENGIFYTVLVFLGSLALGFFILRVSKMAPEKKKKARKFFWYAYAVFFFVNGGFKVYESYYSPIGYFYMGFGIITAYYLYKGRLVDRMHL
;
A
#
# COMPACT_ATOMS: atom_id res chain seq x y z
N MET A 1 -3.96 13.66 -19.67
CA MET A 1 -4.15 12.45 -18.84
C MET A 1 -3.04 12.26 -17.79
N GLU A 2 -1.86 12.87 -17.94
CA GLU A 2 -0.73 12.71 -17.00
C GLU A 2 -0.98 13.23 -15.58
N ASN A 3 -1.69 14.36 -15.45
CA ASN A 3 -1.93 14.99 -14.15
C ASN A 3 -2.87 14.17 -13.25
N GLY A 4 -3.86 13.50 -13.82
CA GLY A 4 -4.86 12.73 -13.04
C GLY A 4 -4.23 11.57 -12.26
N ILE A 5 -3.25 10.88 -12.85
CA ILE A 5 -2.55 9.77 -12.21
C ILE A 5 -1.66 10.29 -11.07
N PHE A 6 -0.96 11.41 -11.31
CA PHE A 6 -0.11 12.02 -10.29
C PHE A 6 -0.91 12.44 -9.06
N TYR A 7 -2.04 13.13 -9.25
CA TYR A 7 -2.93 13.50 -8.14
C TYR A 7 -3.54 12.28 -7.44
N THR A 8 -3.89 11.22 -8.17
CA THR A 8 -4.43 9.99 -7.55
C THR A 8 -3.40 9.32 -6.65
N VAL A 9 -2.15 9.23 -7.10
CA VAL A 9 -1.04 8.69 -6.28
C VAL A 9 -0.78 9.57 -5.06
N LEU A 10 -0.82 10.90 -5.22
CA LEU A 10 -0.52 11.85 -4.17
C LEU A 10 -1.62 11.91 -3.09
N VAL A 11 -2.89 11.93 -3.49
CA VAL A 11 -4.05 11.85 -2.59
C VAL A 11 -4.08 10.50 -1.86
N PHE A 12 -3.72 9.41 -2.54
CA PHE A 12 -3.70 8.09 -1.92
C PHE A 12 -2.55 7.93 -0.93
N LEU A 13 -1.32 8.35 -1.30
CA LEU A 13 -0.18 8.40 -0.38
C LEU A 13 -0.44 9.31 0.82
N GLY A 14 -1.11 10.45 0.61
CA GLY A 14 -1.53 11.35 1.68
C GLY A 14 -2.56 10.71 2.62
N SER A 15 -3.59 10.07 2.06
CA SER A 15 -4.61 9.33 2.83
C SER A 15 -4.00 8.17 3.63
N LEU A 16 -2.98 7.52 3.08
CA LEU A 16 -2.23 6.45 3.75
C LEU A 16 -1.33 6.96 4.88
N ALA A 17 -0.61 8.06 4.65
CA ALA A 17 0.19 8.70 5.69
C ALA A 17 -0.70 9.17 6.86
N LEU A 18 -1.88 9.72 6.53
CA LEU A 18 -2.93 10.02 7.50
C LEU A 18 -3.45 8.77 8.21
N GLY A 19 -3.72 7.68 7.50
CA GLY A 19 -4.14 6.40 8.11
C GLY A 19 -3.10 5.84 9.08
N PHE A 20 -1.82 5.94 8.74
CA PHE A 20 -0.72 5.51 9.61
C PHE A 20 -0.54 6.45 10.81
N PHE A 21 -0.70 7.76 10.60
CA PHE A 21 -0.68 8.77 11.67
C PHE A 21 -1.84 8.58 12.64
N ILE A 22 -3.06 8.37 12.13
CA ILE A 22 -4.24 8.04 12.93
C ILE A 22 -3.98 6.78 13.75
N LEU A 23 -3.43 5.72 13.15
CA LEU A 23 -3.06 4.51 13.90
C LEU A 23 -2.00 4.78 14.96
N ARG A 24 -1.04 5.67 14.71
CA ARG A 24 0.01 6.01 15.68
C ARG A 24 -0.55 6.79 16.87
N VAL A 25 -1.38 7.79 16.61
CA VAL A 25 -2.00 8.67 17.63
C VAL A 25 -3.17 8.01 18.36
N SER A 26 -3.85 7.05 17.72
CA SER A 26 -5.01 6.39 18.32
C SER A 26 -4.59 5.51 19.51
N LYS A 27 -5.26 5.73 20.65
CA LYS A 27 -5.16 4.92 21.88
C LYS A 27 -5.95 3.60 21.75
N MET A 28 -5.74 2.87 20.67
CA MET A 28 -6.35 1.54 20.47
C MET A 28 -5.53 0.47 21.21
N ALA A 29 -6.23 -0.55 21.69
CA ALA A 29 -5.60 -1.77 22.20
C ALA A 29 -4.62 -2.35 21.15
N PRO A 30 -3.46 -2.89 21.57
CA PRO A 30 -2.38 -3.30 20.67
C PRO A 30 -2.85 -4.34 19.63
N GLU A 31 -3.76 -5.24 19.99
CA GLU A 31 -4.33 -6.23 19.08
C GLU A 31 -5.17 -5.60 17.95
N LYS A 32 -5.99 -4.60 18.29
CA LYS A 32 -6.81 -3.87 17.31
C LYS A 32 -5.93 -3.02 16.39
N LYS A 33 -4.88 -2.41 16.93
CA LYS A 33 -3.89 -1.64 16.18
C LYS A 33 -3.10 -2.54 15.20
N LYS A 34 -2.74 -3.75 15.62
CA LYS A 34 -2.11 -4.77 14.76
C LYS A 34 -3.02 -5.20 13.61
N LYS A 35 -4.31 -5.47 13.90
CA LYS A 35 -5.31 -5.86 12.90
C LYS A 35 -5.55 -4.75 11.88
N ALA A 36 -5.71 -3.51 12.33
CA ALA A 36 -5.89 -2.35 11.46
C ALA A 36 -4.64 -2.12 10.59
N ARG A 37 -3.43 -2.17 11.15
CA ARG A 37 -2.17 -2.06 10.40
C ARG A 37 -2.09 -3.11 9.29
N LYS A 38 -2.44 -4.36 9.60
CA LYS A 38 -2.49 -5.46 8.60
C LYS A 38 -3.47 -5.14 7.47
N PHE A 39 -4.66 -4.63 7.79
CA PHE A 39 -5.66 -4.24 6.80
C PHE A 39 -5.16 -3.13 5.86
N PHE A 40 -4.56 -2.06 6.40
CA PHE A 40 -4.00 -0.98 5.57
C PHE A 40 -2.91 -1.48 4.62
N TRP A 41 -2.02 -2.36 5.08
CA TRP A 41 -0.98 -2.93 4.24
C TRP A 41 -1.55 -3.84 3.13
N TYR A 42 -2.63 -4.57 3.39
CA TYR A 42 -3.31 -5.34 2.33
C TYR A 42 -3.97 -4.41 1.29
N ALA A 43 -4.65 -3.36 1.74
CA ALA A 43 -5.22 -2.36 0.85
C ALA A 43 -4.13 -1.71 -0.04
N TYR A 44 -2.95 -1.47 0.54
CA TYR A 44 -1.79 -0.96 -0.18
C TYR A 44 -1.28 -1.92 -1.25
N ALA A 45 -1.10 -3.20 -0.90
CA ALA A 45 -0.66 -4.22 -1.85
C ALA A 45 -1.60 -4.34 -3.06
N VAL A 46 -2.92 -4.36 -2.81
CA VAL A 46 -3.94 -4.43 -3.86
C VAL A 46 -3.92 -3.17 -4.73
N PHE A 47 -3.85 -1.99 -4.13
CA PHE A 47 -3.84 -0.73 -4.88
C PHE A 47 -2.64 -0.62 -5.83
N PHE A 48 -1.44 -0.94 -5.34
CA PHE A 48 -0.22 -0.91 -6.15
C PHE A 48 -0.27 -1.96 -7.26
N PHE A 49 -0.80 -3.14 -6.98
CA PHE A 49 -0.96 -4.17 -8.00
C PHE A 49 -1.95 -3.75 -9.10
N VAL A 50 -3.12 -3.23 -8.73
CA VAL A 50 -4.14 -2.78 -9.70
C VAL A 50 -3.65 -1.60 -10.52
N ASN A 51 -3.04 -0.58 -9.89
CA ASN A 51 -2.47 0.56 -10.62
C ASN A 51 -1.33 0.15 -11.54
N GLY A 52 -0.47 -0.75 -11.07
CA GLY A 52 0.59 -1.32 -11.90
C GLY A 52 0.01 -2.05 -13.11
N GLY A 53 -1.05 -2.85 -12.90
CA GLY A 53 -1.78 -3.54 -13.96
C GLY A 53 -2.40 -2.59 -14.98
N PHE A 54 -3.06 -1.52 -14.54
CA PHE A 54 -3.58 -0.48 -15.44
C PHE A 54 -2.48 0.16 -16.28
N LYS A 55 -1.32 0.48 -15.67
CA LYS A 55 -0.18 1.05 -16.41
C LYS A 55 0.44 0.10 -17.42
N VAL A 56 0.54 -1.19 -17.09
CA VAL A 56 1.03 -2.22 -18.03
C VAL A 56 0.02 -2.45 -19.14
N TYR A 57 -1.28 -2.37 -18.85
CA TYR A 57 -2.35 -2.47 -19.85
C TYR A 57 -2.33 -1.29 -20.84
N GLU A 58 -2.15 -0.06 -20.36
CA GLU A 58 -2.03 1.13 -21.23
C GLU A 58 -0.73 1.13 -22.04
N SER A 59 0.37 0.63 -21.47
CA SER A 59 1.65 0.51 -22.16
C SER A 59 2.43 -0.69 -21.66
N TYR A 60 2.51 -1.73 -22.50
CA TYR A 60 3.13 -3.02 -22.17
C TYR A 60 4.61 -2.90 -21.76
N TYR A 61 5.30 -1.85 -22.21
CA TYR A 61 6.70 -1.57 -21.87
C TYR A 61 6.86 -0.57 -20.71
N SER A 62 5.82 -0.30 -19.93
CA SER A 62 5.88 0.64 -18.80
C SER A 62 6.63 0.04 -17.61
N PRO A 63 7.91 0.40 -17.37
CA PRO A 63 8.72 -0.20 -16.31
C PRO A 63 8.15 0.15 -14.92
N ILE A 64 7.51 1.32 -14.83
CA ILE A 64 6.83 1.83 -13.64
C ILE A 64 5.60 0.96 -13.31
N GLY A 65 4.88 0.48 -14.32
CA GLY A 65 3.74 -0.43 -14.13
C GLY A 65 4.16 -1.74 -13.49
N TYR A 66 5.20 -2.39 -14.05
CA TYR A 66 5.76 -3.61 -13.48
C TYR A 66 6.35 -3.40 -12.08
N PHE A 67 6.99 -2.25 -11.83
CA PHE A 67 7.48 -1.90 -10.50
C PHE A 67 6.34 -1.85 -9.47
N TYR A 68 5.23 -1.18 -9.79
CA TYR A 68 4.07 -1.14 -8.89
C TYR A 68 3.44 -2.52 -8.68
N MET A 69 3.32 -3.35 -9.72
CA MET A 69 2.84 -4.73 -9.58
C MET A 69 3.76 -5.56 -8.69
N GLY A 70 5.07 -5.55 -8.95
CA GLY A 70 6.05 -6.29 -8.16
C GLY A 70 6.06 -5.86 -6.70
N PHE A 71 5.97 -4.56 -6.46
CA PHE A 71 5.91 -4.02 -5.10
C PHE A 71 4.61 -4.40 -4.37
N GLY A 72 3.47 -4.42 -5.05
CA GLY A 72 2.21 -4.95 -4.50
C GLY A 72 2.33 -6.43 -4.11
N ILE A 73 2.89 -7.27 -4.99
CA ILE A 73 3.13 -8.69 -4.74
C ILE A 73 4.07 -8.90 -3.55
N ILE A 74 5.20 -8.20 -3.52
CA ILE A 74 6.18 -8.29 -2.43
C ILE A 74 5.55 -7.89 -1.10
N THR A 75 4.77 -6.82 -1.09
CA THR A 75 4.09 -6.36 0.13
C THR A 75 3.07 -7.38 0.62
N ALA A 76 2.25 -7.94 -0.28
CA ALA A 76 1.32 -9.03 0.05
C ALA A 76 2.05 -10.27 0.60
N TYR A 77 3.19 -10.64 -0.01
CA TYR A 77 3.99 -11.79 0.43
C TYR A 77 4.56 -11.61 1.84
N TYR A 78 5.11 -10.44 2.15
CA TYR A 78 5.64 -10.15 3.48
C TYR A 78 4.53 -10.00 4.55
N LEU A 79 3.33 -9.57 4.16
CA LEU A 79 2.15 -9.58 5.03
C LEU A 79 1.66 -10.98 5.34
N TYR A 80 1.61 -11.85 4.33
CA TYR A 80 1.23 -13.24 4.48
C TYR A 80 2.17 -13.98 5.44
N LYS A 81 3.48 -13.75 5.30
CA LYS A 81 4.49 -14.28 6.23
C LYS A 81 4.48 -13.67 7.64
N GLY A 82 3.62 -12.68 7.93
CA GLY A 82 3.57 -11.96 9.21
C GLY A 82 4.78 -11.03 9.46
N ARG A 83 5.84 -11.15 8.67
CA ARG A 83 7.13 -10.44 8.86
C ARG A 83 7.02 -8.92 8.75
N LEU A 84 6.04 -8.39 8.02
CA LEU A 84 5.84 -6.94 7.90
C LEU A 84 5.29 -6.33 9.19
N VAL A 85 4.23 -6.93 9.75
CA VAL A 85 3.53 -6.35 10.91
C VAL A 85 4.26 -6.66 12.22
N ASP A 86 4.88 -7.83 12.33
CA ASP A 86 5.57 -8.28 13.56
C ASP A 86 6.96 -7.64 13.75
N ARG A 87 7.63 -7.18 12.68
CA ARG A 87 8.93 -6.50 12.81
C ARG A 87 8.84 -5.00 13.07
N MET A 88 7.66 -4.40 12.92
CA MET A 88 7.44 -2.98 13.22
C MET A 88 7.15 -2.79 14.71
N HIS A 89 8.20 -2.86 15.53
CA HIS A 89 8.20 -2.40 16.92
C HIS A 89 8.16 -0.86 16.95
N LEU A 90 6.96 -0.30 16.85
CA LEU A 90 6.69 1.14 16.89
C LEU A 90 5.41 1.46 17.65
#